data_AF-A0A0J8B302-F1
#
_entry.id   AF-A0A0J8B302-F1
#
_cell.length_a   1.000
_cell.length_b   1.000
_cell.length_c   1.000
_cell.angle_alpha   90.00
_cell.angle_beta   90.00
_cell.angle_gamma   90.00
#
_symmetry.space_group_name_H-M   'P 1'
#
loop_
_entity.id
_entity.type
_entity.pdbx_description
1 polymer ?
#
loop_
_entity_poly.entity_id
_entity_poly.type
_entity_poly.pdbx_seq_one_letter_code
_entity_poly.pdbx_strand_id
1 'polypeptide(L)'
;MTDSDGKARLDPDLSNRLSRDAEAIRRWIYAVAVVQFDIDHGPIIECVYPEGILSDHLTYIIQMTSIPDSSKANLGDRLFTIRIATEDLFAIVCFRQIPDSTASRGYFQKSFVILSKLPLIELWE
;
A
#
# COMPACT_ATOMS: atom_id res chain seq x y z
N MET A 1 -23.36 17.74 -12.44
CA MET A 1 -24.54 18.57 -12.06
C MET A 1 -24.56 18.68 -10.54
N THR A 2 -24.14 19.83 -10.02
CA THR A 2 -24.18 20.18 -8.59
C THR A 2 -25.63 20.46 -8.15
N ASP A 3 -25.94 20.19 -6.89
CA ASP A 3 -27.19 20.65 -6.26
C ASP A 3 -27.14 22.16 -5.99
N SER A 4 -28.28 22.78 -5.68
CA SER A 4 -28.42 24.23 -5.42
C SER A 4 -27.50 24.76 -4.30
N ASP A 5 -26.98 23.89 -3.45
CA ASP A 5 -26.07 24.21 -2.34
C ASP A 5 -24.57 23.99 -2.66
N GLY A 6 -24.21 23.70 -3.92
CA GLY A 6 -22.80 23.54 -4.33
C GLY A 6 -22.09 22.29 -3.82
N LYS A 7 -22.80 21.38 -3.11
CA LYS A 7 -22.27 20.07 -2.72
C LYS A 7 -22.19 19.13 -3.92
N ALA A 8 -21.05 18.45 -4.07
CA ALA A 8 -20.89 17.39 -5.06
C ALA A 8 -21.95 16.31 -4.83
N ARG A 9 -22.75 16.04 -5.86
CA ARG A 9 -23.80 15.03 -5.84
C ARG A 9 -23.12 13.66 -5.82
N LEU A 10 -23.12 12.98 -4.67
CA LEU A 10 -22.61 11.62 -4.54
C LEU A 10 -23.39 10.71 -5.50
N ASP A 11 -22.68 10.02 -6.39
CA ASP A 11 -23.27 9.05 -7.32
C ASP A 11 -23.94 7.94 -6.50
N PRO A 12 -25.29 7.80 -6.55
CA PRO A 12 -26.02 6.85 -5.71
C PRO A 12 -25.68 5.38 -6.04
N ASP A 13 -25.10 5.08 -7.22
CA ASP A 13 -24.66 3.73 -7.60
C ASP A 13 -23.16 3.49 -7.34
N LEU A 14 -22.43 4.47 -6.80
CA LEU A 14 -20.98 4.38 -6.61
C LEU A 14 -20.59 3.13 -5.80
N SER A 15 -21.32 2.84 -4.73
CA SER A 15 -21.05 1.68 -3.88
C SER A 15 -21.13 0.37 -4.67
N ASN A 16 -22.18 0.18 -5.48
CA ASN A 16 -22.35 -1.05 -6.26
C ASN A 16 -21.29 -1.19 -7.36
N ARG A 17 -20.89 -0.08 -7.99
CA ARG A 17 -19.80 -0.06 -8.97
C ARG A 17 -18.48 -0.46 -8.32
N LEU A 18 -18.13 0.17 -7.19
CA LEU A 18 -16.92 -0.15 -6.45
C LEU A 18 -16.89 -1.62 -5.98
N SER A 19 -18.03 -2.17 -5.54
CA SER A 19 -18.10 -3.59 -5.17
C SER A 19 -17.83 -4.52 -6.37
N ARG A 20 -18.35 -4.19 -7.56
CA ARG A 20 -18.08 -4.97 -8.78
C ARG A 20 -16.63 -4.84 -9.23
N ASP A 21 -16.08 -3.63 -9.20
CA ASP A 21 -14.69 -3.37 -9.58
C ASP A 21 -13.73 -4.08 -8.61
N ALA A 22 -14.03 -4.04 -7.31
CA ALA A 22 -13.28 -4.76 -6.29
C ALA A 22 -13.31 -6.28 -6.51
N GLU A 23 -14.42 -6.86 -6.97
CA GLU A 23 -14.47 -8.29 -7.29
C GLU A 23 -13.74 -8.61 -8.62
N ALA A 24 -13.83 -7.73 -9.61
CA ALA A 24 -13.12 -7.89 -10.88
C ALA A 24 -11.59 -7.88 -10.68
N ILE A 25 -11.09 -6.94 -9.86
CA ILE A 25 -9.65 -6.72 -9.67
C ILE A 25 -8.97 -7.84 -8.87
N ARG A 26 -9.71 -8.65 -8.10
CA ARG A 26 -9.17 -9.78 -7.31
C ARG A 26 -8.45 -10.85 -8.14
N ARG A 27 -8.72 -10.90 -9.45
CA ARG A 27 -7.99 -11.78 -10.38
C ARG A 27 -6.55 -11.34 -10.60
N TRP A 28 -6.26 -10.07 -10.37
CA TRP A 28 -4.96 -9.46 -10.61
C TRP A 28 -4.27 -9.04 -9.31
N ILE A 29 -5.03 -8.53 -8.34
CA ILE A 29 -4.53 -8.08 -7.05
C ILE A 29 -4.99 -9.06 -5.98
N TYR A 30 -4.02 -9.68 -5.31
CA TYR A 30 -4.25 -10.58 -4.18
C TYR A 30 -4.60 -9.80 -2.92
N ALA A 31 -3.80 -8.76 -2.60
CA ALA A 31 -4.06 -7.87 -1.48
C ALA A 31 -3.40 -6.51 -1.71
N VAL A 32 -3.90 -5.50 -1.00
CA VAL A 32 -3.28 -4.18 -0.89
C VAL A 32 -2.98 -3.94 0.59
N ALA A 33 -1.75 -3.54 0.91
CA ALA A 33 -1.34 -3.23 2.27
C ALA A 33 -0.69 -1.86 2.36
N VAL A 34 -0.84 -1.23 3.52
CA VAL A 34 -0.16 0.00 3.89
C VAL A 34 0.74 -0.31 5.07
N VAL A 35 2.03 -0.04 4.91
CA VAL A 35 3.05 -0.26 5.95
C VAL A 35 3.61 1.09 6.35
N GLN A 36 3.72 1.34 7.65
CA GLN A 36 4.36 2.54 8.18
C GLN A 36 5.48 2.16 9.14
N PHE A 37 6.44 3.06 9.34
CA PHE A 37 7.47 2.86 10.35
C PHE A 37 7.04 3.45 11.68
N ASP A 38 6.91 2.60 12.70
CA ASP A 38 6.76 2.98 14.09
C ASP A 38 8.13 3.01 14.78
N ILE A 39 8.36 3.99 15.66
CA ILE A 39 9.68 4.15 16.29
C ILE A 39 10.00 3.06 17.30
N ASP A 40 8.99 2.51 17.95
CA ASP A 40 9.15 1.53 19.03
C ASP A 40 9.08 0.09 18.50
N HIS A 41 8.24 -0.14 17.50
CA HIS A 41 7.97 -1.48 16.96
C HIS A 41 8.60 -1.72 15.58
N GLY A 42 9.13 -0.68 14.94
CA GLY A 42 9.65 -0.76 13.57
C GLY A 42 8.51 -0.78 12.53
N PRO A 43 8.70 -1.46 11.39
CA PRO A 43 7.67 -1.52 10.35
C PRO A 43 6.41 -2.25 10.82
N ILE A 44 5.27 -1.59 10.71
CA ILE A 44 3.96 -2.15 11.06
C ILE A 44 2.98 -2.03 9.90
N ILE A 45 2.10 -3.03 9.74
CA ILE A 45 0.99 -2.94 8.79
C ILE A 45 -0.09 -2.09 9.44
N GLU A 46 -0.38 -0.94 8.84
CA GLU A 46 -1.43 -0.03 9.30
C GLU A 46 -2.81 -0.52 8.84
N CYS A 47 -2.91 -0.98 7.58
CA CYS A 47 -4.13 -1.60 7.07
C CYS A 47 -3.84 -2.55 5.91
N VAL A 48 -4.76 -3.49 5.70
CA VAL A 48 -4.73 -4.44 4.59
C VAL A 48 -6.13 -4.68 4.06
N TYR A 49 -6.24 -4.84 2.74
CA TYR A 49 -7.45 -5.26 2.07
C TYR A 49 -7.16 -6.44 1.12
N PRO A 50 -7.95 -7.53 1.16
CA PRO A 50 -8.99 -7.80 2.15
C PRO A 50 -8.43 -7.96 3.57
N GLU A 51 -9.23 -7.63 4.59
CA GLU A 51 -8.83 -7.83 5.99
C GLU A 51 -8.59 -9.32 6.28
N GLY A 52 -7.55 -9.62 7.06
CA GLY A 52 -7.22 -10.99 7.48
C GLY A 52 -6.72 -11.92 6.38
N ILE A 53 -6.45 -11.42 5.16
CA ILE A 53 -6.01 -12.25 4.04
C ILE A 53 -4.57 -12.74 4.15
N LEU A 54 -3.71 -12.00 4.88
CA LEU A 54 -2.29 -12.30 4.99
C LEU A 54 -2.04 -13.35 6.08
N SER A 55 -1.19 -14.33 5.79
CA SER A 55 -0.63 -15.22 6.80
C SER A 55 0.39 -14.48 7.68
N ASP A 56 0.73 -15.04 8.84
CA ASP A 56 1.78 -14.48 9.71
C ASP A 56 3.13 -14.36 8.98
N HIS A 57 3.45 -15.37 8.16
CA HIS A 57 4.68 -15.40 7.36
C HIS A 57 4.70 -14.27 6.32
N LEU A 58 3.60 -14.08 5.57
CA LEU A 58 3.51 -13.04 4.56
C LEU A 58 3.47 -11.63 5.20
N THR A 59 2.80 -11.49 6.33
CA THR A 59 2.79 -10.26 7.15
C THR A 59 4.21 -9.86 7.52
N TYR A 60 4.99 -10.80 8.07
CA TYR A 60 6.39 -10.59 8.43
C TYR A 60 7.23 -10.17 7.21
N ILE A 61 7.09 -10.86 6.07
CA ILE A 61 7.82 -10.49 4.84
C ILE A 61 7.51 -9.06 4.41
N ILE A 62 6.24 -8.67 4.39
CA ILE A 62 5.82 -7.33 3.95
C ILE A 62 6.37 -6.26 4.88
N GLN A 63 6.29 -6.46 6.20
CA GLN A 63 6.85 -5.53 7.19
C GLN A 63 8.36 -5.34 6.98
N MET A 64 9.10 -6.44 6.82
CA MET A 64 10.56 -6.40 6.75
C MET A 64 11.11 -5.90 5.42
N THR A 65 10.34 -5.98 4.33
CA THR A 65 10.86 -5.74 2.97
C THR A 65 10.27 -4.51 2.27
N SER A 66 9.13 -4.00 2.73
CA SER A 66 8.47 -2.86 2.08
C SER A 66 9.08 -1.50 2.44
N ILE A 67 9.94 -1.41 3.46
CA ILE A 67 10.65 -0.19 3.83
C ILE A 67 12.15 -0.40 3.56
N PRO A 68 12.74 0.22 2.51
CA PRO A 68 14.15 0.05 2.19
C PRO A 68 15.05 0.74 3.23
N ASP A 69 16.38 0.54 3.13
CA ASP A 69 17.37 1.21 3.99
C ASP A 69 17.18 2.73 3.99
N SER A 70 16.52 3.20 5.04
CA SER A 70 16.00 4.55 5.15
C SER A 70 16.96 5.43 5.93
N SER A 71 18.10 5.69 5.31
CA SER A 71 19.00 6.73 5.80
C SER A 71 18.38 8.12 5.57
N LYS A 72 18.82 9.12 6.34
CA LYS A 72 18.41 10.53 6.18
C LYS A 72 18.71 11.10 4.78
N ALA A 73 19.60 10.45 4.02
CA ALA A 73 19.98 10.84 2.66
C ALA A 73 18.98 10.34 1.60
N ASN A 74 18.10 9.39 1.93
CA ASN A 74 17.20 8.72 0.99
C ASN A 74 15.79 9.33 1.00
N LEU A 75 15.69 10.63 0.67
CA LEU A 75 14.41 11.33 0.59
C LEU A 75 13.67 11.04 -0.73
N GLY A 76 12.35 11.19 -0.69
CA GLY A 76 11.44 11.11 -1.83
C GLY A 76 10.76 9.75 -1.96
N ASP A 77 10.27 9.51 -3.17
CA ASP A 77 9.52 8.30 -3.51
C ASP A 77 10.42 7.25 -4.14
N ARG A 78 10.13 5.98 -3.86
CA ARG A 78 10.80 4.80 -4.41
C ARG A 78 9.75 3.78 -4.82
N LEU A 79 9.83 3.36 -6.07
CA LEU A 79 9.04 2.26 -6.59
C LEU A 79 9.97 1.06 -6.82
N PHE A 80 9.61 -0.09 -6.27
CA PHE A 80 10.36 -1.33 -6.48
C PHE A 80 9.45 -2.55 -6.36
N THR A 81 9.89 -3.66 -6.92
CA THR A 81 9.15 -4.93 -6.90
C THR A 81 9.96 -6.00 -6.22
N ILE A 82 9.31 -6.76 -5.34
CA ILE A 82 9.90 -7.86 -4.58
C ILE A 82 9.22 -9.15 -5.02
N ARG A 83 9.99 -10.19 -5.32
CA ARG A 83 9.44 -11.53 -5.56
C ARG A 83 9.40 -12.31 -4.25
N ILE A 84 8.20 -12.70 -3.83
CA ILE A 84 7.93 -13.53 -2.66
C ILE A 84 7.77 -14.98 -3.14
N ALA A 85 8.90 -15.66 -3.33
CA ALA A 85 8.93 -16.99 -3.96
C ALA A 85 8.17 -18.07 -3.16
N THR A 86 8.11 -17.94 -1.83
CA THR A 86 7.41 -18.88 -0.94
C THR A 86 5.90 -18.85 -1.09
N GLU A 87 5.35 -17.73 -1.57
CA GLU A 87 3.90 -17.51 -1.70
C GLU A 87 3.46 -17.43 -3.18
N ASP A 88 4.41 -17.53 -4.11
CA ASP A 88 4.20 -17.29 -5.56
C ASP A 88 3.56 -15.91 -5.84
N LEU A 89 4.06 -14.89 -5.15
CA LEU A 89 3.58 -13.50 -5.27
C LEU A 89 4.71 -12.52 -5.62
N PHE A 90 4.30 -11.38 -6.14
CA PHE A 90 5.09 -10.16 -6.28
C PHE A 90 4.49 -9.09 -5.37
N ALA A 91 5.35 -8.36 -4.67
CA ALA A 91 4.99 -7.15 -3.95
C ALA A 91 5.50 -5.94 -4.72
N ILE A 92 4.58 -5.15 -5.28
CA ILE A 92 4.87 -3.88 -5.92
C ILE A 92 4.75 -2.81 -4.84
N VAL A 93 5.87 -2.17 -4.51
CA VAL A 93 6.01 -1.30 -3.35
C VAL A 93 6.27 0.14 -3.80
N CYS A 94 5.39 1.05 -3.40
CA CYS A 94 5.60 2.49 -3.48
C CYS A 94 5.91 3.02 -2.08
N PHE A 95 7.18 3.28 -1.80
CA PHE A 95 7.66 3.84 -0.55
C PHE A 95 7.84 5.35 -0.67
N ARG A 96 7.46 6.08 0.38
CA ARG A 96 7.67 7.53 0.51
C ARG A 96 8.40 7.83 1.81
N GLN A 97 9.46 8.64 1.70
CA GLN A 97 10.14 9.26 2.83
C GLN A 97 10.24 10.77 2.66
N ILE A 98 9.66 11.52 3.58
CA ILE A 98 9.74 12.99 3.60
C ILE A 98 10.10 13.50 5.00
N PRO A 99 10.81 14.63 5.11
CA PRO A 99 11.05 15.27 6.41
C PRO A 99 9.71 15.60 7.08
N ASP A 100 9.60 15.25 8.35
CA ASP A 100 8.42 15.53 9.17
C ASP A 100 8.87 15.85 10.58
N SER A 101 8.78 17.14 10.95
CA SER A 101 9.17 17.61 12.28
C SER A 101 8.20 17.20 13.39
N THR A 102 6.98 16.76 13.03
CA THR A 102 5.99 16.28 13.99
C THR A 102 6.21 14.81 14.36
N ALA A 103 6.88 14.05 13.49
CA ALA A 103 7.27 12.68 13.76
C ALA A 103 8.48 12.62 14.71
N SER A 104 8.43 11.77 15.74
CA SER A 104 9.52 11.58 16.71
C SER A 104 10.87 11.24 16.07
N ARG A 105 10.86 10.58 14.90
CA ARG A 105 12.06 10.21 14.13
C ARG A 105 12.57 11.33 13.20
N GLY A 106 11.76 12.37 12.98
CA GLY A 106 12.05 13.48 12.06
C GLY A 106 11.67 13.21 10.60
N TYR A 107 11.07 12.06 10.28
CA TYR A 107 10.65 11.68 8.95
C TYR A 107 9.33 10.92 8.98
N PHE A 108 8.47 11.19 8.00
CA PHE A 108 7.37 10.33 7.62
C PHE A 108 7.87 9.23 6.70
N GLN A 109 7.48 7.98 6.97
CA GLN A 109 7.91 6.81 6.22
C GLN A 109 6.74 5.85 6.06
N LYS A 110 6.31 5.62 4.82
CA LYS A 110 5.15 4.79 4.53
C LYS A 110 5.28 4.13 3.17
N SER A 111 4.80 2.90 3.08
CA SER A 111 4.78 2.09 1.87
C SER A 111 3.35 1.69 1.53
N PHE A 112 2.98 1.89 0.29
CA PHE A 112 1.81 1.28 -0.33
C PHE A 112 2.24 0.04 -1.09
N VAL A 113 1.65 -1.10 -0.79
CA VAL A 113 2.07 -2.41 -1.29
C VAL A 113 0.91 -3.06 -2.02
N ILE A 114 1.11 -3.43 -3.29
CA ILE A 114 0.19 -4.28 -4.04
C ILE A 114 0.81 -5.67 -4.12
N LEU A 115 0.08 -6.69 -3.65
CA LEU A 115 0.43 -8.09 -3.83
C LEU A 115 -0.29 -8.63 -5.07
N SER A 116 0.44 -9.27 -5.97
CA SER A 116 -0.09 -9.84 -7.21
C SER A 116 0.64 -11.12 -7.58
N LYS A 117 -0.04 -12.05 -8.27
CA LYS A 117 0.64 -13.19 -8.93
C LYS A 117 1.40 -12.77 -10.20
N LEU A 118 1.15 -11.57 -10.68
CA LEU A 118 1.76 -11.02 -11.89
C LEU A 118 2.79 -9.95 -11.51
N PRO A 119 3.92 -9.86 -12.22
CA PRO A 119 4.88 -8.78 -12.04
C PRO A 119 4.36 -7.51 -12.74
N LEU A 120 3.45 -6.79 -12.08
CA LEU A 120 2.79 -5.56 -12.58
C LEU A 120 3.75 -4.35 -12.64
N ILE A 121 4.91 -4.50 -13.28
CA ILE A 121 6.01 -3.53 -13.28
C ILE A 121 5.61 -2.22 -13.98
N GLU A 122 4.84 -2.30 -15.06
CA GLU A 122 4.38 -1.16 -15.86
C GLU A 122 3.17 -0.42 -15.26
N LEU A 123 2.69 -0.79 -14.05
CA LEU A 123 1.49 -0.18 -13.47
C LEU A 123 1.65 1.32 -13.16
N TRP A 124 2.89 1.81 -13.11
CA TRP A 124 3.22 3.15 -12.61
C TRP A 124 4.11 3.96 -13.58
N GLU A 125 4.29 3.48 -14.82
CA GLU A 125 4.89 4.24 -15.92
C GLU A 125 3.83 5.06 -16.67
#